data_AF-A0A3N5V697-F1
#
_entry.id   AF-A0A3N5V697-F1
#
_cell.length_a   1.000
_cell.length_b   1.000
_cell.length_c   1.000
_cell.angle_alpha   90.00
_cell.angle_beta   90.00
_cell.angle_gamma   90.00
#
_symmetry.space_group_name_H-M   'P 1'
#
loop_
_entity.id
_entity.type
_entity.pdbx_description
1 polymer ?
#
loop_
_entity_poly.entity_id
_entity_poly.type
_entity_poly.pdbx_seq_one_letter_code
_entity_poly.pdbx_strand_id
1 'polypeptide(L)' 'MNLIAFKEFLTQHMERIDTLRVILKEMWLNYHIENNPSKKVQILEKIEQNQVYLSSYYDSTRYVLQRAANKKVKITVEN' A
#
# COMPACT_ATOMS: atom_id res chain seq x y z
N MET A 1 -2.34 19.55 -13.19
CA MET A 1 -1.60 18.36 -12.73
C MET A 1 -1.07 17.65 -13.96
N ASN A 2 0.25 17.56 -14.10
CA ASN A 2 0.92 16.94 -15.25
C ASN A 2 0.64 15.42 -15.26
N LEU A 3 0.24 14.86 -16.40
CA LEU A 3 -0.06 13.42 -16.56
C LEU A 3 1.15 12.53 -16.22
N ILE A 4 2.36 13.00 -16.50
CA ILE A 4 3.61 12.30 -16.18
C ILE A 4 3.76 12.19 -14.66
N ALA A 5 3.60 13.31 -13.94
CA ALA A 5 3.70 13.34 -12.48
C ALA A 5 2.65 12.44 -11.80
N PHE A 6 1.45 12.33 -12.36
CA PHE A 6 0.41 11.44 -11.85
C PHE A 6 0.76 9.95 -12.04
N LYS A 7 1.29 9.57 -13.21
CA LYS A 7 1.72 8.20 -13.47
C LYS A 7 2.89 7.81 -12.55
N GLU A 8 3.88 8.68 -12.44
CA GLU A 8 5.04 8.49 -11.56
C GLU A 8 4.61 8.26 -10.11
N PHE A 9 3.70 9.10 -9.60
CA PHE A 9 3.15 8.96 -8.26
C PHE A 9 2.44 7.61 -8.04
N LEU A 10 1.60 7.19 -8.99
CA LEU A 10 0.91 5.89 -8.89
C LEU A 10 1.89 4.72 -8.94
N THR A 11 2.89 4.76 -9.82
CA THR A 11 3.92 3.72 -9.90
C THR A 11 4.62 3.56 -8.56
N GLN A 12 5.10 4.65 -7.96
CA GLN A 12 5.78 4.61 -6.66
C GLN A 12 4.88 4.06 -5.55
N HIS A 13 3.59 4.39 -5.55
CA HIS A 13 2.63 3.85 -4.57
C HIS A 13 2.45 2.34 -4.74
N MET A 14 2.32 1.86 -5.97
CA MET A 14 2.17 0.43 -6.25
C MET A 14 3.44 -0.35 -5.87
N GLU A 15 4.62 0.17 -6.21
CA GLU A 15 5.91 -0.43 -5.82
C GLU A 15 6.06 -0.54 -4.29
N ARG A 16 5.63 0.50 -3.56
CA ARG A 16 5.63 0.47 -2.09
C ARG A 16 4.66 -0.55 -1.52
N ILE A 17 3.46 -0.67 -2.09
CA ILE A 17 2.48 -1.70 -1.70
C ILE A 17 3.08 -3.10 -1.90
N ASP A 18 3.68 -3.36 -3.06
CA ASP A 18 4.27 -4.67 -3.35
C ASP A 18 5.46 -4.98 -2.44
N THR A 19 6.32 -3.99 -2.19
CA THR A 19 7.43 -4.11 -1.23
C THR A 19 6.93 -4.46 0.17
N LEU A 20 5.92 -3.75 0.67
CA LEU A 20 5.35 -4.00 2.00
C LEU A 20 4.71 -5.39 2.09
N ARG A 21 4.04 -5.86 1.03
CA ARG A 21 3.50 -7.23 0.96
C ARG A 21 4.58 -8.31 1.02
N VAL A 22 5.71 -8.09 0.34
CA VAL A 22 6.87 -9.00 0.41
C VAL A 22 7.43 -9.02 1.82
N ILE A 23 7.65 -7.85 2.43
CA ILE A 23 8.12 -7.75 3.82
C ILE A 23 7.18 -8.50 4.77
N LEU A 24 5.86 -8.31 4.62
CA LEU A 24 4.86 -8.97 5.45
C LEU A 24 4.94 -10.49 5.33
N LYS A 25 5.10 -11.01 4.11
CA LYS A 25 5.27 -12.45 3.85
C LYS A 25 6.51 -12.99 4.55
N GLU A 26 7.65 -12.32 4.41
CA GLU A 26 8.91 -12.73 5.04
C GLU A 26 8.83 -12.65 6.58
N MET A 27 8.15 -11.64 7.13
CA MET A 27 7.91 -11.54 8.58
C MET A 27 7.08 -12.71 9.11
N TRP A 28 6.05 -13.14 8.38
CA TRP A 28 5.29 -14.34 8.77
C TRP A 28 6.12 -15.61 8.73
N LEU A 29 6.97 -15.79 7.70
CA LEU A 29 7.90 -16.92 7.64
C LEU A 29 8.81 -16.93 8.85
N ASN A 30 9.41 -15.77 9.18
CA ASN A 30 10.25 -15.61 10.36
C ASN A 30 9.51 -15.88 11.68
N TYR A 31 8.26 -15.41 11.80
CA TYR A 31 7.41 -15.70 12.95
C TYR A 31 7.21 -17.21 13.14
N HIS A 32 6.97 -17.97 12.07
CA HIS A 32 6.71 -19.40 12.19
C HIS A 32 7.95 -20.21 12.58
N ILE A 33 9.14 -19.79 12.16
CA ILE A 33 10.41 -20.48 12.49
C ILE A 33 11.05 -20.01 13.81
N GLU A 34 10.62 -18.87 14.37
CA GLU A 34 11.14 -18.34 15.62
C GLU A 34 10.62 -19.13 16.83
N ASN A 35 11.54 -19.47 17.74
CA ASN A 35 11.25 -20.27 18.94
C ASN A 35 11.16 -19.41 20.20
N ASN A 36 11.75 -18.22 20.20
CA ASN A 36 11.71 -17.31 21.33
C ASN A 36 10.35 -16.57 21.41
N PRO A 37 9.57 -16.73 22.50
CA PRO A 37 8.25 -16.10 22.61
C PRO A 37 8.28 -14.58 22.56
N SER A 38 9.25 -13.94 23.20
CA SER A 38 9.36 -12.47 23.20
C SER A 38 9.67 -11.93 21.81
N LYS A 39 10.54 -12.60 21.05
CA LYS A 39 10.81 -12.24 19.65
C LYS A 39 9.58 -12.46 18.76
N LYS A 40 8.81 -13.52 19.00
CA LYS A 40 7.54 -13.74 18.30
C LYS A 40 6.56 -12.57 18.48
N VAL A 41 6.41 -12.08 19.72
CA VAL A 41 5.60 -10.89 19.99
C VAL A 41 6.13 -9.67 19.24
N GLN A 42 7.44 -9.43 19.26
CA GLN A 42 8.05 -8.33 18.52
C GLN A 42 7.81 -8.42 17.00
N ILE A 43 7.86 -9.63 16.42
CA ILE A 43 7.55 -9.84 15.00
C ILE A 43 6.08 -9.50 14.72
N LEU A 44 5.15 -9.93 15.60
CA LEU A 44 3.73 -9.60 15.45
C LEU A 44 3.46 -8.09 15.54
N GLU A 45 4.11 -7.37 16.45
CA GLU A 45 4.03 -5.90 16.53
C GLU A 45 4.53 -5.24 15.24
N LYS A 46 5.58 -5.78 14.62
CA LYS A 46 6.09 -5.28 13.33
C LYS A 46 5.15 -5.60 12.17
N ILE A 47 4.51 -6.76 12.18
CA ILE A 47 3.46 -7.15 11.24
C ILE A 47 2.28 -6.18 11.33
N GLU A 48 1.80 -5.89 12.53
CA GLU A 48 0.72 -4.91 12.77
C GLU A 48 1.09 -3.53 12.19
N GLN A 49 2.29 -3.03 12.50
CA GLN A 49 2.79 -1.77 11.95
C GLN A 49 2.82 -1.77 10.41
N ASN A 50 3.29 -2.86 9.79
CA ASN A 50 3.31 -3.00 8.33
C ASN A 50 1.90 -2.94 7.72
N GLN A 51 0.93 -3.60 8.35
CA GLN A 51 -0.47 -3.60 7.90
C GLN A 51 -1.09 -2.20 7.93
N VAL A 52 -0.77 -1.37 8.94
CA VAL A 52 -1.20 0.03 8.99
C VAL A 52 -0.65 0.83 7.79
N TYR A 53 0.63 0.66 7.46
CA TYR A 53 1.22 1.32 6.29
C TYR A 53 0.56 0.85 4.98
N LEU A 54 0.35 -0.46 4.81
CA LEU A 54 -0.33 -1.01 3.65
C LEU A 54 -1.73 -0.39 3.46
N SER A 55 -2.53 -0.33 4.53
CA SER A 55 -3.86 0.29 4.47
C SER A 55 -3.78 1.74 4.01
N SER A 56 -2.86 2.53 4.59
CA SER A 56 -2.66 3.94 4.22
C SER A 56 -2.30 4.13 2.74
N TYR A 57 -1.43 3.28 2.19
CA TYR A 57 -1.11 3.30 0.76
C TYR A 57 -2.32 2.92 -0.11
N TYR A 58 -3.13 1.94 0.30
CA TYR A 58 -4.35 1.60 -0.43
C TYR A 58 -5.37 2.73 -0.42
N ASP A 59 -5.61 3.34 0.73
CA ASP A 59 -6.59 4.42 0.88
C ASP A 59 -6.19 5.63 0.05
N SER A 60 -4.92 6.03 0.15
CA SER A 60 -4.36 7.13 -0.63
C SER A 60 -4.46 6.86 -2.14
N THR A 61 -4.10 5.65 -2.58
CA THR A 61 -4.18 5.25 -3.98
C THR A 61 -5.63 5.23 -4.47
N ARG A 62 -6.55 4.68 -3.68
CA ARG A 62 -7.99 4.63 -3.99
C ARG A 62 -8.57 6.03 -4.14
N TYR A 63 -8.26 6.94 -3.21
CA TYR A 63 -8.74 8.32 -3.27
C TYR A 63 -8.29 9.03 -4.56
N VAL A 64 -7.01 8.87 -4.92
CA VAL A 64 -6.45 9.47 -6.14
C VAL A 64 -7.09 8.89 -7.40
N LEU A 65 -7.29 7.57 -7.45
CA LEU A 65 -7.95 6.89 -8.58
C LEU A 65 -9.42 7.31 -8.72
N GLN A 66 -10.17 7.38 -7.62
CA GLN A 66 -11.56 7.84 -7.61
C GLN A 66 -11.66 9.28 -8.14
N ARG A 67 -10.77 10.17 -7.68
CA ARG A 67 -10.74 11.56 -8.16
C ARG A 67 -10.42 11.65 -9.65
N ALA A 68 -9.52 10.80 -10.16
CA ALA A 68 -9.20 10.73 -11.58
C ALA A 68 -10.38 10.21 -12.42
N ALA A 69 -11.09 9.18 -11.94
CA ALA A 69 -12.27 8.63 -12.60
C ALA A 69 -13.41 9.68 -12.67
N ASN A 70 -13.72 10.34 -11.55
CA ASN A 70 -14.76 11.36 -11.48
C ASN A 70 -14.47 12.55 -12.39
N LYS A 71 -13.20 12.95 -12.55
CA LYS A 71 -12.81 14.01 -13.48
C LYS A 71 -13.04 13.62 -14.94
N LYS A 72 -12.76 12.37 -15.32
CA LYS A 72 -13.04 11.87 -16.68
C LYS A 72 -14.54 11.85 -16.97
N VAL A 73 -15.36 11.40 -16.02
CA VAL A 73 -16.82 11.35 -16.18
C VAL A 73 -17.38 12.75 -16.46
N LYS A 74 -17.00 13.77 -15.69
CA LYS A 74 -17.51 15.15 -15.91
C LYS A 74 -17.22 15.69 -17.31
N ILE A 75 -16.04 15.42 -17.87
CA ILE A 75 -15.67 15.87 -19.22
C ILE A 75 -16.49 15.16 -20.31
N THR A 76 -16.95 13.94 -20.06
CA THR A 76 -17.80 13.19 -21.02
C THR A 76 -19.27 13.61 -20.98
N VAL A 77 -19.76 14.14 -19.85
CA VAL A 77 -21.17 14.59 -19.73
C VAL A 77 -21.34 16.06 -20.17
N GLU A 78 -20.26 16.85 -20.17
CA GLU A 78 -20.25 18.25 -20.60
C GLU A 78 -19.89 18.46 -22.09
N ASN A 79 -19.71 17.37 -22.86
CA ASN A 79 -19.53 17.36 -24.31
C ASN A 79 -20.71 16.67 -25.00
#